data_AF-A0A7H0VHA0-F1
#
_entry.id   AF-A0A7H0VHA0-F1
#
_cell.length_a   1.000
_cell.length_b   1.000
_cell.length_c   1.000
_cell.angle_alpha   90.00
_cell.angle_beta   90.00
_cell.angle_gamma   90.00
#
_symmetry.space_group_name_H-M   'P 1'
#
loop_
_entity.id
_entity.type
_entity.pdbx_description
1 polymer ?
#
loop_
_entity_poly.entity_id
_entity_poly.type
_entity_poly.pdbx_seq_one_letter_code
_entity_poly.pdbx_strand_id
1 'polypeptide(L)'
;MKRILTITILGLSIISCSDNKGGLDDKTQTLELTYIAWACDCANWATKEDLNKYADNLGDTLANRSIFIEPANKSLVLPDTLGYSNDVIKFEGQFYNEKGFPKNYQSFENPDKARVFRYTGYEVVKSNYRKYQDFGTKSE
;
A
#
# COMPACT_ATOMS: atom_id res chain seq x y z
N MET A 1 -11.72 37.17 51.32
CA MET A 1 -12.23 36.27 50.27
C MET A 1 -11.07 35.85 49.37
N LYS A 2 -10.54 34.63 49.54
CA LYS A 2 -9.40 34.11 48.74
C LYS A 2 -9.96 33.32 47.56
N ARG A 3 -9.68 33.75 46.33
CA ARG A 3 -10.04 33.03 45.11
C ARG A 3 -8.93 32.01 44.81
N ILE A 4 -9.27 30.73 44.87
CA ILE A 4 -8.39 29.63 44.49
C ILE A 4 -8.52 29.48 42.97
N LEU A 5 -7.42 29.69 42.26
CA LEU A 5 -7.32 29.51 40.81
C LEU A 5 -6.90 28.06 40.55
N THR A 6 -7.87 27.20 40.26
CA THR A 6 -7.61 25.79 39.94
C THR A 6 -7.26 25.68 38.46
N ILE A 7 -6.00 25.40 38.15
CA ILE A 7 -5.52 25.14 36.78
C ILE A 7 -5.80 23.67 36.47
N THR A 8 -6.83 23.41 35.67
CA THR A 8 -7.13 22.08 35.14
C THR A 8 -6.18 21.79 33.97
N ILE A 9 -5.10 21.05 34.23
CA ILE A 9 -4.24 20.50 33.18
C ILE A 9 -5.02 19.37 32.51
N LEU A 10 -5.64 19.69 31.37
CA LEU A 10 -6.32 18.73 30.51
C LEU A 10 -5.23 17.87 29.83
N GLY A 11 -4.93 16.72 30.42
CA GLY A 11 -3.99 15.76 29.88
C GLY A 11 -4.45 15.29 28.50
N LEU A 12 -3.70 15.64 27.46
CA LEU A 12 -3.93 15.21 26.10
C LEU A 12 -3.51 13.73 25.99
N SER A 13 -4.48 12.82 26.17
CA SER A 13 -4.28 11.39 25.93
C SER A 13 -3.94 11.16 24.46
N ILE A 14 -2.66 10.99 24.15
CA ILE A 14 -2.20 10.47 22.87
C ILE A 14 -2.62 9.00 22.77
N ILE A 15 -3.75 8.75 22.13
CA ILE A 15 -4.17 7.40 21.73
C ILE A 15 -3.14 6.92 20.71
N SER A 16 -2.17 6.14 21.19
CA SER A 16 -1.22 5.45 20.33
C SER A 16 -1.99 4.35 19.60
N CYS A 17 -2.32 4.58 18.32
CA CYS A 17 -2.82 3.53 17.45
C CYS A 17 -1.70 2.48 17.31
N SER A 18 -1.86 1.34 17.98
CA SER A 18 -0.99 0.17 17.82
C SER A 18 -1.05 -0.31 16.37
N ASP A 19 0.00 -0.08 15.60
CA ASP A 19 0.16 -0.69 14.28
C ASP A 19 0.64 -2.14 14.47
N ASN A 20 -0.28 -3.10 14.39
CA ASN A 20 -0.02 -4.54 14.60
C ASN A 20 0.66 -5.23 13.40
N LYS A 21 1.53 -4.49 12.68
CA LYS A 21 2.40 -4.99 11.60
C LYS A 21 3.86 -5.14 12.03
N GLY A 22 4.17 -4.83 13.30
CA GLY A 22 5.54 -4.67 13.78
C GLY A 22 6.22 -3.40 13.25
N GLY A 23 7.53 -3.30 13.48
CA GLY A 23 8.38 -2.26 12.87
C GLY A 23 8.68 -2.55 11.39
N LEU A 24 9.38 -1.62 10.73
CA LEU A 24 9.93 -1.86 9.41
C LEU A 24 11.14 -2.80 9.49
N ASP A 25 11.38 -3.56 8.42
CA ASP A 25 12.62 -4.31 8.24
C ASP A 25 13.80 -3.33 8.01
N ASP A 26 15.03 -3.79 8.18
CA ASP A 26 16.22 -2.95 8.00
C ASP A 26 16.64 -2.80 6.52
N LYS A 27 15.81 -3.24 5.57
CA LYS A 27 16.19 -3.38 4.16
C LYS A 27 15.33 -2.50 3.26
N THR A 28 15.85 -1.31 2.96
CA THR A 28 15.33 -0.51 1.84
C THR A 28 15.58 -1.23 0.52
N GLN A 29 14.53 -1.38 -0.28
CA GLN A 29 14.59 -2.03 -1.58
C GLN A 29 13.60 -1.41 -2.55
N THR A 30 13.77 -1.76 -3.82
CA THR A 30 12.88 -1.33 -4.88
C THR A 30 12.12 -2.52 -5.43
N LEU A 31 10.80 -2.38 -5.56
CA LEU A 31 9.91 -3.41 -6.09
C LEU A 31 9.18 -2.85 -7.31
N GLU A 32 9.26 -3.55 -8.43
CA GLU A 32 8.34 -3.34 -9.54
C GLU A 32 7.10 -4.22 -9.32
N LEU A 33 5.97 -3.56 -9.11
CA LEU A 33 4.72 -4.22 -8.76
C LEU A 33 3.67 -3.93 -9.82
N THR A 34 2.91 -4.97 -10.15
CA THR A 34 1.75 -4.89 -11.05
C THR A 34 0.47 -4.88 -10.23
N TYR A 35 -0.44 -3.96 -10.52
CA TYR A 35 -1.75 -3.89 -9.90
C TYR A 35 -2.68 -4.98 -10.47
N ILE A 36 -3.31 -5.71 -9.57
CA ILE A 36 -4.28 -6.77 -9.87
C ILE A 36 -5.65 -6.33 -9.36
N ALA A 37 -6.60 -6.22 -10.29
CA ALA A 37 -7.98 -5.89 -9.96
C ALA A 37 -8.70 -7.15 -9.46
N TRP A 38 -8.93 -7.23 -8.15
CA TRP A 38 -9.72 -8.28 -7.52
C TRP A 38 -11.18 -7.86 -7.36
N ALA A 39 -12.05 -8.86 -7.12
CA ALA A 39 -13.42 -8.64 -6.66
C ALA A 39 -13.56 -8.72 -5.12
N CYS A 40 -12.44 -8.60 -4.40
CA CYS A 40 -12.36 -8.55 -2.93
C CYS A 40 -11.44 -7.40 -2.50
N ASP A 41 -11.50 -7.02 -1.23
CA ASP A 41 -10.61 -5.99 -0.64
C ASP A 41 -9.17 -6.53 -0.38
N CYS A 42 -8.80 -7.69 -0.91
CA CYS A 42 -7.51 -8.34 -0.68
C CYS A 42 -6.30 -7.51 -1.18
N ALA A 43 -5.10 -7.89 -0.75
CA ALA A 43 -3.86 -7.32 -1.27
C ALA A 43 -3.79 -7.43 -2.81
N ASN A 44 -3.45 -6.34 -3.48
CA ASN A 44 -3.70 -6.14 -4.91
C ASN A 44 -2.45 -5.81 -5.74
N TRP A 45 -1.25 -5.94 -5.17
CA TRP A 45 0.00 -5.75 -5.90
C TRP A 45 0.81 -7.03 -5.94
N ALA A 46 1.29 -7.42 -7.12
CA ALA A 46 2.09 -8.63 -7.29
C ALA A 46 3.41 -8.33 -8.00
N THR A 47 4.44 -9.11 -7.69
CA THR A 47 5.70 -9.08 -8.45
C THR A 47 5.50 -9.81 -9.79
N LYS A 48 6.34 -9.49 -10.78
CA LYS A 48 6.37 -10.25 -12.04
C LYS A 48 6.64 -11.75 -11.83
N GLU A 49 7.47 -12.09 -10.83
CA GLU A 49 7.76 -13.47 -10.49
C GLU A 49 6.52 -14.21 -9.98
N ASP A 50 5.73 -13.59 -9.10
CA ASP A 50 4.51 -14.19 -8.57
C ASP A 50 3.42 -14.32 -9.65
N LEU A 51 3.36 -13.37 -10.59
CA LEU A 51 2.46 -13.46 -11.74
C LEU A 51 2.83 -14.61 -12.68
N ASN A 52 4.12 -14.80 -12.97
CA ASN A 52 4.58 -15.91 -13.79
C ASN A 52 4.24 -17.26 -13.14
N LYS A 53 4.49 -17.41 -11.83
CA LYS A 53 4.13 -18.63 -11.08
C LYS A 53 2.64 -18.95 -11.15
N TYR A 54 1.79 -17.92 -11.11
CA TYR A 54 0.34 -18.09 -11.27
C TYR A 54 -0.02 -18.53 -12.70
N ALA A 55 0.54 -17.87 -13.72
CA ALA A 55 0.30 -18.21 -15.13
C ALA A 55 0.75 -19.64 -15.49
N ASP A 56 1.79 -20.14 -14.84
CA ASP A 56 2.29 -21.51 -14.99
C ASP A 56 1.39 -22.57 -14.30
N ASN A 57 0.24 -22.15 -13.74
CA ASN A 57 -0.71 -22.99 -13.00
C ASN A 57 -0.10 -23.76 -11.82
N LEU A 58 0.97 -23.23 -11.21
CA LEU A 58 1.61 -23.82 -10.03
C LEU A 58 0.78 -23.61 -8.73
N GLY A 59 -0.54 -23.48 -8.86
CA GLY A 59 -1.53 -23.28 -7.81
C GLY A 59 -2.17 -21.89 -7.81
N ASP A 60 -3.46 -21.85 -7.46
CA ASP A 60 -4.21 -20.60 -7.27
C ASP A 60 -3.82 -19.92 -5.94
N THR A 61 -2.66 -19.26 -5.96
CA THR A 61 -2.04 -18.67 -4.76
C THR A 61 -1.69 -17.19 -4.93
N LEU A 62 -2.10 -16.55 -6.03
CA LEU A 62 -1.70 -15.18 -6.33
C LEU A 62 -2.22 -14.20 -5.27
N ALA A 63 -3.45 -14.37 -4.79
CA ALA A 63 -3.98 -13.59 -3.66
C ALA A 63 -3.08 -13.69 -2.41
N ASN A 64 -2.60 -14.89 -2.08
CA ASN A 64 -1.73 -15.15 -0.91
C ASN A 64 -0.32 -14.56 -1.05
N ARG A 65 0.12 -14.31 -2.29
CA ARG A 65 1.42 -13.73 -2.65
C ARG A 65 1.35 -12.23 -2.87
N SER A 66 0.14 -11.69 -3.02
CA SER A 66 -0.07 -10.27 -3.25
C SER A 66 0.29 -9.45 -2.01
N ILE A 67 0.63 -8.20 -2.25
CA ILE A 67 1.23 -7.26 -1.32
C ILE A 67 0.30 -6.07 -1.20
N PHE A 68 0.12 -5.58 0.03
CA PHE A 68 -0.45 -4.27 0.27
C PHE A 68 0.65 -3.21 0.16
N ILE A 69 0.32 -2.03 -0.39
CA ILE A 69 1.21 -0.87 -0.35
C ILE A 69 0.73 0.14 0.69
N GLU A 70 1.66 0.85 1.32
CA GLU A 70 1.36 1.91 2.29
C GLU A 70 2.28 3.12 2.03
N PRO A 71 1.74 4.33 1.78
CA PRO A 71 2.58 5.51 1.62
C PRO A 71 3.21 5.93 2.94
N ALA A 72 4.49 6.32 2.91
CA ALA A 72 5.19 6.79 4.10
C ALA A 72 4.57 8.07 4.70
N ASN A 73 3.89 8.88 3.87
CA ASN A 73 3.21 10.11 4.26
C ASN A 73 2.12 10.48 3.24
N LYS A 74 1.32 11.51 3.54
CA LYS A 74 0.17 11.90 2.70
C LYS A 74 0.54 12.41 1.30
N SER A 75 1.73 12.96 1.09
CA SER A 75 2.13 13.46 -0.25
C SER A 75 2.52 12.34 -1.22
N LEU A 76 2.69 11.12 -0.71
CA LEU A 76 3.03 9.94 -1.51
C LEU A 76 1.81 9.10 -1.89
N VAL A 77 0.61 9.43 -1.41
CA VAL A 77 -0.62 8.71 -1.79
C VAL A 77 -0.75 8.69 -3.30
N LEU A 78 -0.97 7.50 -3.88
CA LEU A 78 -1.17 7.36 -5.31
C LEU A 78 -2.42 8.16 -5.74
N PRO A 79 -2.36 8.94 -6.84
CA PRO A 79 -3.55 9.58 -7.38
C PRO A 79 -4.55 8.52 -7.90
N ASP A 80 -5.84 8.88 -7.94
CA ASP A 80 -6.94 8.02 -8.42
C ASP A 80 -6.79 7.56 -9.89
N THR A 81 -5.82 8.11 -10.61
CA THR A 81 -5.45 7.69 -11.97
C THR A 81 -4.51 6.48 -11.99
N LEU A 82 -4.08 5.97 -10.84
CA LEU A 82 -3.22 4.80 -10.70
C LEU A 82 -3.94 3.71 -9.88
N GLY A 83 -3.59 2.45 -10.12
CA GLY A 83 -4.32 1.31 -9.57
C GLY A 83 -5.39 0.78 -10.52
N TYR A 84 -5.19 0.96 -11.83
CA TYR A 84 -5.94 0.25 -12.85
C TYR A 84 -5.31 -1.11 -13.13
N SER A 85 -6.11 -2.08 -13.57
CA SER A 85 -5.63 -3.42 -13.88
C SER A 85 -4.41 -3.38 -14.80
N ASN A 86 -3.33 -4.06 -14.40
CA ASN A 86 -2.04 -4.12 -15.07
C ASN A 86 -1.23 -2.80 -15.09
N ASP A 87 -1.56 -1.82 -14.25
CA ASP A 87 -0.63 -0.72 -13.96
C ASP A 87 0.65 -1.31 -13.37
N VAL A 88 1.80 -0.78 -13.79
CA VAL A 88 3.11 -1.19 -13.28
C VAL A 88 3.77 0.01 -12.64
N ILE A 89 4.08 -0.10 -11.35
CA ILE A 89 4.71 0.96 -10.57
C ILE A 89 5.92 0.38 -9.86
N LYS A 90 7.02 1.13 -9.90
CA LYS A 90 8.24 0.84 -9.20
C LYS A 90 8.24 1.62 -7.88
N PHE A 91 8.21 0.92 -6.76
CA PHE A 91 8.16 1.49 -5.42
C PHE A 91 9.52 1.33 -4.72
N GLU A 92 10.00 2.37 -4.06
CA GLU A 92 11.14 2.32 -3.15
C GLU A 92 10.65 2.35 -1.71
N GLY A 93 11.12 1.45 -0.86
CA GLY A 93 10.65 1.35 0.52
C GLY A 93 11.11 0.10 1.25
N GLN A 94 10.38 -0.25 2.31
CA GLN A 94 10.70 -1.34 3.25
C GLN A 94 9.43 -2.15 3.53
N PHE A 95 9.57 -3.44 3.87
CA PHE A 95 8.43 -4.18 4.40
C PHE A 95 8.29 -3.93 5.89
N TYR A 96 7.06 -4.09 6.38
CA TYR A 96 6.82 -4.37 7.79
C TYR A 96 7.25 -5.80 8.13
N ASN A 97 7.75 -6.00 9.35
CA ASN A 97 8.25 -7.30 9.82
C ASN A 97 7.15 -8.37 9.95
N GLU A 98 5.89 -7.96 10.13
CA GLU A 98 4.75 -8.87 10.22
C GLU A 98 3.71 -8.59 9.12
N LYS A 99 2.92 -9.63 8.80
CA LYS A 99 1.76 -9.46 7.91
C LYS A 99 0.68 -8.65 8.61
N GLY A 100 -0.01 -7.80 7.86
CA GLY A 100 -1.07 -6.94 8.38
C GLY A 100 -1.82 -6.21 7.27
N PHE A 101 -2.28 -5.00 7.61
CA PHE A 101 -3.03 -4.13 6.70
C PHE A 101 -2.44 -2.72 6.69
N PRO A 102 -2.55 -1.97 5.59
CA PRO A 102 -2.16 -0.56 5.55
C PRO A 102 -2.78 0.25 6.69
N LYS A 103 -2.12 1.34 7.06
CA LYS A 103 -2.64 2.27 8.06
C LYS A 103 -3.99 2.83 7.61
N ASN A 104 -4.96 2.84 8.53
CA ASN A 104 -6.35 3.24 8.28
C ASN A 104 -7.08 2.38 7.24
N TYR A 105 -6.61 1.17 6.97
CA TYR A 105 -7.30 0.22 6.11
C TYR A 105 -8.70 -0.10 6.66
N GLN A 106 -9.70 0.03 5.81
CA GLN A 106 -11.10 -0.28 6.10
C GLN A 106 -11.62 -1.20 5.00
N SER A 107 -12.36 -2.23 5.39
CA SER A 107 -12.91 -3.25 4.50
C SER A 107 -14.27 -3.67 5.04
N PHE A 108 -15.22 -3.91 4.13
CA PHE A 108 -16.51 -4.51 4.50
C PHE A 108 -16.47 -6.05 4.46
N GLU A 109 -15.35 -6.59 4.00
CA GLU A 109 -15.03 -8.01 3.96
C GLU A 109 -14.04 -8.40 5.08
N ASN A 110 -13.71 -9.69 5.16
CA ASN A 110 -12.69 -10.24 6.05
C ASN A 110 -11.46 -10.72 5.26
N PRO A 111 -10.67 -9.82 4.66
CA PRO A 111 -9.50 -10.17 3.87
C PRO A 111 -8.39 -10.77 4.75
N ASP A 112 -7.60 -11.66 4.18
CA ASP A 112 -6.42 -12.19 4.85
C ASP A 112 -5.33 -11.12 5.02
N LYS A 113 -4.58 -11.21 6.11
CA LYS A 113 -3.38 -10.39 6.31
C LYS A 113 -2.33 -10.73 5.26
N ALA A 114 -1.72 -9.71 4.67
CA ALA A 114 -0.66 -9.85 3.68
C ALA A 114 0.61 -9.10 4.09
N ARG A 115 1.68 -9.23 3.31
CA ARG A 115 2.86 -8.38 3.47
C ARG A 115 2.46 -6.94 3.14
N VAL A 116 2.95 -5.98 3.92
CA VAL A 116 2.71 -4.56 3.71
C VAL A 116 4.04 -3.90 3.36
N PHE A 117 4.12 -3.30 2.19
CA PHE A 117 5.29 -2.56 1.73
C PHE A 117 5.07 -1.06 1.93
N ARG A 118 5.80 -0.47 2.87
CA ARG A 118 5.75 0.97 3.11
C ARG A 118 6.72 1.68 2.18
N TYR A 119 6.20 2.44 1.24
CA TYR A 119 7.01 3.11 0.23
C TYR A 119 7.28 4.58 0.58
N THR A 120 8.51 5.01 0.30
CA THR A 120 9.00 6.39 0.45
C THR A 120 9.14 7.12 -0.89
N GLY A 121 9.05 6.39 -2.00
CA GLY A 121 9.05 6.94 -3.35
C GLY A 121 8.44 5.95 -4.34
N TYR A 122 7.98 6.45 -5.49
CA TYR A 122 7.51 5.61 -6.58
C TYR A 122 7.73 6.26 -7.94
N GLU A 123 7.81 5.42 -8.97
CA GLU A 123 7.91 5.78 -10.38
C GLU A 123 6.87 4.97 -11.17
N VAL A 124 6.06 5.66 -11.97
CA VAL A 124 5.07 4.99 -12.83
C VAL A 124 5.77 4.43 -14.06
N VAL A 125 5.85 3.11 -14.17
CA VAL A 125 6.46 2.42 -15.31
C VAL A 125 5.44 2.26 -16.45
N LYS A 126 4.19 1.93 -16.10
CA LYS A 126 3.08 1.77 -17.04
C LYS A 126 1.76 2.15 -16.37
N SER A 127 0.93 2.94 -17.04
CA SER A 127 -0.46 3.19 -16.64
C SER A 127 -1.44 2.78 -17.75
N ASN A 128 -2.51 2.09 -17.38
CA ASN A 128 -3.64 1.74 -18.23
C ASN A 128 -4.84 2.68 -18.04
N TYR A 129 -4.67 3.77 -17.28
CA TYR A 129 -5.66 4.83 -17.27
C TYR A 129 -5.75 5.47 -18.66
N ARG A 130 -6.93 5.43 -19.29
CA ARG A 130 -7.13 5.81 -20.70
C ARG A 130 -6.47 7.15 -21.09
N LYS A 131 -6.55 8.18 -20.24
CA LYS A 131 -5.98 9.49 -20.55
C LYS A 131 -4.46 9.53 -20.55
N TYR A 132 -3.76 8.59 -19.88
CA TYR A 132 -2.29 8.51 -19.96
C TYR A 132 -1.83 7.98 -21.32
N GLN A 133 -2.63 7.15 -22.00
CA GLN A 133 -2.29 6.63 -23.33
C GLN A 133 -2.39 7.70 -24.43
N ASP A 134 -3.25 8.69 -24.25
CA ASP A 134 -3.44 9.80 -25.21
C ASP A 134 -2.27 10.81 -25.20
N PHE A 135 -1.45 10.85 -24.14
CA PHE A 135 -0.24 11.69 -24.08
C PHE A 135 1.00 11.00 -24.66
N GLY A 136 1.00 9.67 -24.75
CA GLY A 136 2.12 8.89 -25.30
C GLY A 136 2.04 8.64 -26.81
N THR A 137 0.93 8.99 -27.46
CA THR A 137 0.66 8.70 -28.88
C THR A 137 0.68 9.93 -29.79
N LYS A 138 1.14 11.09 -29.30
CA LYS A 138 1.31 12.33 -30.07
C LYS A 138 2.76 12.69 -30.34
N SER A 139 3.58 11.71 -30.70
CA SER A 139 4.91 11.94 -31.27
C SER A 139 5.05 11.13 -32.55
N GLU A 140 4.41 11.58 -33.62
CA GLU A 140 4.77 11.35 -35.02
C GLU A 140 4.08 12.39 -35.91
#